data_AF-A0A402QD64-F1
#
_entry.id   AF-A0A402QD64-F1
#
_cell.length_a   1.000
_cell.length_b   1.000
_cell.length_c   1.000
_cell.angle_alpha   90.00
_cell.angle_beta   90.00
_cell.angle_gamma   90.00
#
_symmetry.space_group_name_H-M   'P 1'
#
loop_
_entity.id
_entity.type
_entity.pdbx_description
1 polymer ?
#
loop_
_entity_poly.entity_id
_entity_poly.type
_entity_poly.pdbx_seq_one_letter_code
_entity_poly.pdbx_strand_id
1 'polypeptide(L)'
;EHPAAVPEHALTGQSFTGINVLLLWQAAKRYSLNSNRWLTGDDLRQAGGTVIPGQKPVTLVRYRPALSLMKVINLAQCEGLPDALQP
;
A
#
# COMPACT_ATOMS: atom_id res chain seq x y z
N GLU A 1 -11.92 -18.86 2.64
CA GLU A 1 -11.26 -18.08 1.58
C GLU A 1 -11.82 -16.67 1.64
N HIS A 2 -11.03 -15.67 2.03
CA HIS A 2 -11.53 -14.29 2.03
C HIS A 2 -11.53 -13.81 0.57
N PRO A 3 -12.64 -13.28 0.03
CA PRO A 3 -12.57 -12.55 -1.22
C PRO A 3 -11.49 -11.48 -1.04
N ALA A 4 -10.44 -11.53 -1.85
CA ALA A 4 -9.31 -10.62 -1.72
C ALA A 4 -9.87 -9.20 -1.84
N ALA A 5 -9.95 -8.48 -0.72
CA ALA A 5 -10.50 -7.14 -0.69
C ALA A 5 -9.74 -6.27 -1.70
N VAL A 6 -10.47 -5.39 -2.39
CA VAL A 6 -9.86 -4.50 -3.37
C VAL A 6 -8.85 -3.63 -2.63
N PRO A 7 -7.58 -3.54 -3.08
CA PRO A 7 -6.60 -2.70 -2.44
C PRO A 7 -7.01 -1.23 -2.50
N GLU A 8 -6.79 -0.48 -1.43
CA GLU A 8 -7.19 0.91 -1.31
C GLU A 8 -6.05 1.79 -0.81
N HIS A 9 -6.07 3.05 -1.24
CA HIS A 9 -5.21 4.08 -0.70
C HIS A 9 -5.62 4.39 0.74
N ALA A 10 -4.70 4.22 1.69
CA ALA A 10 -5.03 4.24 3.12
C ALA A 10 -5.61 5.59 3.59
N LEU A 11 -5.15 6.72 3.04
CA LEU A 11 -5.65 8.04 3.46
C LEU A 11 -6.97 8.45 2.82
N THR A 12 -7.23 8.04 1.57
CA THR A 12 -8.37 8.55 0.79
C THR A 12 -9.50 7.54 0.63
N GLY A 13 -9.25 6.26 0.95
CA GLY A 13 -10.19 5.16 0.68
C GLY A 13 -10.36 4.85 -0.82
N GLN A 14 -9.60 5.52 -1.70
CA GLN A 14 -9.74 5.30 -3.13
C GLN A 14 -9.16 3.93 -3.50
N SER A 15 -9.98 3.09 -4.12
CA SER A 15 -9.54 1.79 -4.63
C SER A 15 -8.51 1.94 -5.74
N PHE A 16 -7.47 1.11 -5.71
CA PHE A 16 -6.59 0.92 -6.85
C PHE A 16 -7.34 0.20 -7.97
N THR A 17 -6.92 0.43 -9.22
CA THR A 17 -7.60 -0.11 -10.40
C THR A 17 -6.60 -0.76 -11.36
N GLY A 18 -7.13 -1.60 -12.26
CA GLY A 18 -6.37 -2.24 -13.32
C GLY A 18 -5.24 -3.13 -12.80
N ILE A 19 -4.08 -3.06 -13.47
CA ILE A 19 -2.91 -3.90 -13.15
C ILE A 19 -2.41 -3.71 -11.70
N ASN A 20 -2.63 -2.53 -11.11
CA ASN A 20 -2.21 -2.26 -9.74
C ASN A 20 -2.94 -3.13 -8.72
N VAL A 21 -4.18 -3.55 -8.97
CA VAL A 21 -4.90 -4.49 -8.10
C VAL A 21 -4.16 -5.83 -8.03
N LEU A 22 -3.76 -6.36 -9.20
CA LEU A 22 -3.07 -7.64 -9.29
C LEU A 22 -1.68 -7.58 -8.64
N LEU A 23 -0.93 -6.49 -8.87
CA LEU A 23 0.38 -6.28 -8.25
C LEU A 23 0.28 -6.25 -6.71
N LEU A 24 -0.75 -5.59 -6.18
CA LEU A 24 -0.97 -5.48 -4.74
C LEU A 24 -1.46 -6.79 -4.12
N TRP A 25 -2.34 -7.55 -4.78
CA TRP A 25 -2.72 -8.89 -4.32
C TRP A 25 -1.53 -9.86 -4.34
N GLN A 26 -0.70 -9.83 -5.39
CA GLN A 26 0.52 -10.63 -5.44
C GLN A 26 1.45 -10.29 -4.28
N ALA A 27 1.64 -8.99 -3.98
CA ALA A 27 2.44 -8.55 -2.85
C ALA A 27 1.83 -8.96 -1.50
N ALA A 28 0.53 -8.79 -1.32
CA ALA A 28 -0.18 -9.20 -0.10
C ALA A 28 0.01 -10.70 0.16
N LYS A 29 -0.15 -11.54 -0.87
CA LYS A 29 0.11 -12.98 -0.77
C LYS A 29 1.58 -13.29 -0.49
N ARG A 30 2.51 -12.60 -1.15
CA ARG A 30 3.96 -12.85 -1.00
C ARG A 30 4.49 -12.49 0.39
N TYR A 31 3.97 -11.42 0.98
CA TYR A 31 4.43 -10.90 2.27
C TYR A 31 3.46 -11.23 3.42
N SER A 32 2.47 -12.10 3.20
CA SER A 32 1.47 -12.51 4.19
C SER A 32 0.77 -11.32 4.87
N LEU A 33 0.42 -10.29 4.08
CA LEU A 33 -0.18 -9.06 4.58
C LEU A 33 -1.66 -9.26 4.86
N ASN A 34 -2.12 -8.74 6.00
CA ASN A 34 -3.50 -8.85 6.47
C ASN A 34 -4.36 -7.60 6.21
N SER A 35 -3.78 -6.53 5.66
CA SER A 35 -4.48 -5.29 5.31
C SER A 35 -4.50 -5.07 3.81
N ASN A 36 -5.63 -4.56 3.28
CA ASN A 36 -5.75 -4.11 1.90
C ASN A 36 -5.42 -2.61 1.73
N ARG A 37 -4.97 -1.93 2.79
CA ARG A 37 -4.68 -0.49 2.77
C ARG A 37 -3.19 -0.22 2.53
N TRP A 38 -2.90 0.75 1.65
CA TRP A 38 -1.54 1.07 1.20
C TRP A 38 -1.28 2.58 1.26
N LEU A 39 -0.08 2.95 1.67
CA LEU A 39 0.42 4.34 1.73
C LEU A 39 1.48 4.57 0.66
N THR A 40 1.56 5.79 0.14
CA THR A 40 2.78 6.23 -0.55
C THR A 40 3.89 6.52 0.44
N GLY A 41 5.13 6.66 -0.05
CA GLY A 41 6.24 7.07 0.80
C GLY A 41 6.09 8.48 1.37
N ASP A 42 5.37 9.37 0.67
CA ASP A 42 5.06 10.71 1.16
C ASP A 42 4.03 10.65 2.30
N ASP A 43 2.97 9.85 2.13
CA ASP A 43 1.95 9.67 3.18
C ASP A 43 2.56 9.10 4.46
N LEU A 44 3.44 8.11 4.33
CA LEU A 44 4.14 7.50 5.47
C LEU A 44 4.95 8.55 6.25
N ARG A 45 5.72 9.40 5.54
CA ARG A 45 6.51 10.47 6.16
C ARG A 45 5.61 11.50 6.82
N GLN A 46 4.52 11.90 6.16
CA GLN A 46 3.58 12.87 6.71
C GLN A 46 2.88 12.35 7.97
N ALA A 47 2.61 11.04 8.02
CA ALA A 47 2.04 10.38 9.20
C ALA A 47 3.05 10.17 10.34
N GLY A 48 4.33 10.51 10.15
CA GLY A 48 5.39 10.29 11.15
C GLY A 48 5.84 8.83 11.28
N GLY A 49 5.40 7.95 10.38
CA GLY A 49 5.72 6.53 10.42
C GLY A 49 7.02 6.19 9.68
N THR A 50 7.52 4.99 9.95
CA THR A 50 8.69 4.41 9.28
C THR A 50 8.38 3.02 8.77
N VAL A 51 9.15 2.56 7.77
CA VAL A 51 9.06 1.18 7.29
C VAL A 51 9.84 0.30 8.27
N ILE A 52 9.22 -0.80 8.71
CA ILE A 52 9.88 -1.77 9.58
C ILE A 52 11.14 -2.30 8.87
N PRO A 53 12.32 -2.35 9.52
CA PRO A 53 13.55 -2.82 8.90
C PRO A 53 13.39 -4.19 8.22
N GLY A 54 13.83 -4.28 6.97
CA GLY A 54 13.71 -5.49 6.14
C GLY A 54 12.42 -5.60 5.31
N GLN A 55 11.40 -4.79 5.59
CA GLN A 55 10.20 -4.70 4.75
C GLN A 55 10.48 -3.92 3.47
N LYS A 56 9.70 -4.23 2.41
CA LYS A 56 9.92 -3.66 1.07
C LYS A 56 8.63 -3.09 0.49
N PRO A 57 8.67 -1.88 -0.11
CA PRO A 57 7.54 -1.32 -0.83
C PRO A 57 7.29 -2.04 -2.16
N VAL A 58 6.06 -1.89 -2.65
CA VAL A 58 5.59 -2.39 -3.95
C VAL A 58 5.63 -1.26 -4.97
N THR A 59 6.06 -1.57 -6.19
CA THR A 59 6.06 -0.60 -7.30
C THR A 59 4.78 -0.76 -8.12
N LEU A 60 4.07 0.34 -8.32
CA LEU A 60 2.85 0.45 -9.10
C LEU A 60 3.06 1.32 -10.33
N VAL A 61 2.15 1.18 -11.28
CA VAL A 61 2.13 1.96 -12.52
C VAL A 61 1.08 3.06 -12.41
N ARG A 62 1.43 4.29 -12.77
CA ARG A 62 0.52 5.43 -12.80
C ARG A 62 0.57 6.10 -14.17
N TYR A 63 -0.58 6.23 -14.82
CA TYR A 63 -0.68 6.87 -16.13
C TYR A 63 -1.37 8.23 -16.00
N ARG A 64 -0.64 9.32 -16.29
CA ARG A 64 -1.17 10.69 -16.47
C ARG A 64 -0.19 11.55 -17.27
N PRO A 65 -0.60 12.17 -18.39
CA PRO A 65 -0.64 11.57 -19.74
C PRO A 65 0.61 10.77 -20.18
N ALA A 66 1.61 10.60 -19.31
CA ALA A 66 2.72 9.69 -19.48
C ALA A 66 2.70 8.60 -18.40
N LEU A 67 3.42 7.50 -18.67
CA LEU A 67 3.62 6.43 -17.71
C LEU A 67 4.65 6.85 -16.66
N SER A 68 4.34 6.60 -15.40
CA SER A 68 5.24 6.80 -14.26
C SER A 68 5.13 5.61 -13.30
N LEU A 69 6.17 5.42 -12.50
CA LEU A 69 6.18 4.43 -11.43
C LEU A 69 6.01 5.13 -10.08
N MET A 70 5.30 4.48 -9.17
CA MET A 70 5.16 4.94 -7.79
C MET A 70 5.39 3.79 -6.83
N LYS A 71 5.96 4.08 -5.66
CA LYS A 71 6.12 3.10 -4.59
C LYS A 71 5.02 3.28 -3.55
N VAL A 72 4.44 2.17 -3.12
CA VAL A 72 3.51 2.10 -1.99
C VAL A 72 3.95 1.04 -1.00
N ILE A 73 3.54 1.20 0.25
CA ILE A 73 3.85 0.29 1.35
C ILE A 73 2.56 -0.05 2.10
N ASN A 74 2.41 -1.29 2.53
CA ASN A 74 1.24 -1.71 3.28
C ASN A 74 1.33 -1.24 4.74
N LEU A 75 0.18 -0.97 5.37
CA LEU A 75 0.13 -0.55 6.78
C LEU A 75 0.79 -1.57 7.72
N ALA A 76 0.63 -2.87 7.44
CA ALA A 76 1.23 -3.95 8.22
C ALA A 76 2.77 -4.02 8.14
N GLN A 77 3.39 -3.20 7.28
CA GLN A 77 4.84 -3.12 7.09
C GLN A 77 5.44 -1.84 7.69
N CYS A 78 4.64 -1.05 8.39
CA CYS A 78 5.02 0.24 8.94
C CYS A 78 4.91 0.22 10.48
N GLU A 79 5.70 1.08 11.12
CA GLU A 79 5.65 1.37 12.54
C GLU A 79 5.51 2.88 12.77
N GLY A 80 5.09 3.30 13.97
CA GLY A 80 4.91 4.72 14.29
C GLY A 80 3.73 5.40 13.60
N LEU A 81 2.77 4.63 13.07
CA LEU A 81 1.53 5.16 12.49
C LEU A 81 0.53 5.57 13.58
N PRO A 82 -0.25 6.64 13.37
CA PRO A 82 -1.33 7.03 14.28
C PRO A 82 -2.43 5.95 14.33
N ASP A 83 -3.17 5.89 15.43
CA ASP A 83 -4.21 4.86 15.67
C ASP A 83 -5.26 4.79 14.56
N ALA A 84 -5.58 5.91 13.91
CA ALA A 84 -6.51 5.97 12.77
C ALA A 84 -6.05 5.18 11.52
N LEU A 85 -4.75 4.86 11.44
CA LEU A 85 -4.12 4.12 10.35
C LEU A 85 -3.64 2.74 10.78
N GLN A 86 -4.00 2.28 11.98
CA GLN A 86 -3.75 0.88 12.35
C GLN A 86 -4.78 -0.03 11.64
N PRO A 87 -4.37 -1.22 11.17
CA PRO A 87 -5.22 -2.15 10.42
C PRO A 87 -6.35 -2.75 11.27
#